data_AF-A0A9R0STC0-F1
#
_entry.id   AF-A0A9R0STC0-F1
#
_cell.length_a   1.000
_cell.length_b   1.000
_cell.length_c   1.000
_cell.angle_alpha   90.00
_cell.angle_beta   90.00
_cell.angle_gamma   90.00
#
_symmetry.space_group_name_H-M   'P 1'
#
loop_
_entity.id
_entity.type
_entity.pdbx_description
1 polymer ?
#
loop_
_entity_poly.entity_id
_entity_poly.type
_entity_poly.pdbx_seq_one_letter_code
_entity_poly.pdbx_strand_id
1 'polypeptide(L)'
;MASEVYKLQPLSLDLSKDLFHRRLSCAAIEWPNHLPAEVYDKILHKCGGVPLAIITIASLLGGKPVELWSKVYTSIGFGDEDNEDVENTRKILLFSYYDLPCHLKTCLLYLSIYPEDHLIEKDSLIWKWVAEGFIQEEPGVGLFEIGERYFNELVNKSMIMPVEEALYLGMEMHVGAITGCRVHDMMLDMICVLSKEEKFVTVLDTDEQYTTSHCNDRRLAVQYIVRPLASTSTLQARSLIALCNIEMLPSLSCFEALRVLALEGPYDSHHPSHLEHVGKLVHLRHLKLSSMDIGELPKEIGYLKFLLVLDLGRNSISELPESIGRLSQLKCLNICETDIEVPYWIGNLTSLEELSLGEVDDDNFVTELGKLTELRKLYISGILKLSNDRAMNGWAESVAKVSKIQVIDISLVLGCRISHHEENPWERSGGLWKFPRACFPQARHEFSSTS
;
A
#
# COMPACT_ATOMS: atom_id res chain seq x y z
N MET A 1 -4.23 -0.11 42.44
CA MET A 1 -4.55 -1.50 42.03
C MET A 1 -3.35 -2.01 41.26
N ALA A 2 -2.71 -3.08 41.73
CA ALA A 2 -1.60 -3.70 41.02
C ALA A 2 -2.15 -4.33 39.74
N SER A 3 -1.60 -3.96 38.59
CA SER A 3 -1.91 -4.60 37.31
C SER A 3 -1.44 -6.06 37.38
N GLU A 4 -2.37 -7.01 37.38
CA GLU A 4 -2.02 -8.44 37.25
C GLU A 4 -1.57 -8.69 35.81
N VAL A 5 -0.28 -8.99 35.63
CA VAL A 5 0.31 -9.32 34.33
C VAL A 5 -0.12 -10.74 33.95
N TYR A 6 -0.98 -10.86 32.94
CA TYR A 6 -1.36 -12.16 32.38
C TYR A 6 -0.25 -12.67 31.44
N LYS A 7 0.37 -13.80 31.79
CA LYS A 7 1.38 -14.45 30.94
C LYS A 7 0.70 -15.40 29.96
N LEU A 8 0.61 -14.99 28.70
CA LEU A 8 0.20 -15.85 27.59
C LEU A 8 1.11 -17.09 27.52
N GLN A 9 0.49 -18.27 27.48
CA GLN A 9 1.20 -19.53 27.34
C GLN A 9 1.44 -19.86 25.87
N PRO A 10 2.52 -20.57 25.53
CA PRO A 10 2.70 -21.12 24.19
C PRO A 10 1.56 -22.06 23.81
N LEU A 11 1.32 -22.22 22.51
CA LEU A 11 0.34 -23.18 22.03
C LEU A 11 0.72 -24.61 22.44
N SER A 12 -0.29 -25.42 22.78
CA SER A 12 -0.08 -26.86 22.94
C SER A 12 0.38 -27.47 21.63
N LEU A 13 0.97 -28.67 21.70
CA LEU A 13 1.38 -29.40 20.50
C LEU A 13 0.19 -29.61 19.55
N ASP A 14 -0.97 -30.01 20.06
CA ASP A 14 -2.16 -30.25 19.21
C ASP A 14 -2.65 -28.98 18.51
N LEU A 15 -2.65 -27.83 19.19
CA LEU A 15 -3.02 -26.54 18.58
C LEU A 15 -1.95 -26.06 17.59
N SER A 16 -0.68 -26.31 17.88
CA SER A 16 0.43 -26.01 16.96
C SER A 16 0.32 -26.83 15.68
N LYS A 17 -0.07 -28.11 15.83
CA LYS A 17 -0.33 -29.01 14.71
C LYS A 17 -1.46 -28.48 13.84
N ASP A 18 -2.61 -28.20 14.45
CA ASP A 18 -3.78 -27.65 13.75
C ASP A 18 -3.46 -26.35 13.01
N LEU A 19 -2.76 -25.40 13.67
CA LEU A 19 -2.35 -24.14 13.05
C LEU A 19 -1.45 -24.36 11.83
N PHE A 20 -0.45 -25.23 11.95
CA PHE A 20 0.46 -25.57 10.85
C PHE A 20 -0.30 -26.20 9.67
N HIS A 21 -1.21 -27.14 9.95
CA HIS A 21 -2.03 -27.79 8.92
C HIS A 21 -2.93 -26.81 8.20
N ARG A 22 -3.62 -25.93 8.94
CA ARG A 22 -4.49 -24.90 8.34
C ARG A 22 -3.70 -24.02 7.40
N ARG A 23 -2.49 -23.61 7.79
CA ARG A 23 -1.65 -22.76 6.94
C ARG A 23 -1.22 -23.47 5.65
N LEU A 24 -0.83 -24.75 5.72
CA LEU A 24 -0.50 -25.54 4.52
C LEU A 24 -1.70 -25.81 3.61
N SER A 25 -2.87 -26.03 4.19
CA SER A 25 -4.10 -26.33 3.44
C SER A 25 -4.58 -25.12 2.64
N CYS A 26 -4.39 -23.90 3.17
CA CYS A 26 -4.61 -22.66 2.42
C CYS A 26 -3.70 -22.51 1.19
N ALA A 27 -2.57 -23.23 1.12
CA ALA A 27 -1.67 -23.24 -0.03
C ALA A 27 -2.06 -24.26 -1.13
N ALA A 28 -3.27 -24.84 -1.05
CA ALA A 28 -3.81 -25.82 -2.01
C ALA A 28 -2.97 -27.10 -2.18
N ILE A 29 -2.30 -27.56 -1.11
CA ILE A 29 -1.52 -28.80 -1.11
C ILE A 29 -2.41 -29.92 -0.55
N GLU A 30 -2.71 -30.93 -1.38
CA GLU A 30 -3.30 -32.17 -0.89
C GLU A 30 -2.35 -32.83 0.11
N TRP A 31 -2.83 -33.09 1.33
CA TRP A 31 -2.04 -33.70 2.40
C TRP A 31 -1.42 -35.01 1.91
N PRO A 32 -0.08 -35.12 1.81
CA PRO A 32 0.54 -36.37 1.43
C PRO A 32 0.29 -37.38 2.54
N ASN A 33 -0.51 -38.40 2.25
CA ASN A 33 -0.83 -39.52 3.16
C ASN A 33 0.40 -40.35 3.60
N HIS A 34 1.61 -39.89 3.29
CA HIS A 34 2.91 -40.56 3.49
C HIS A 34 3.97 -39.65 4.13
N LEU A 35 3.58 -38.53 4.74
CA LEU A 35 4.49 -37.68 5.51
C LEU A 35 5.05 -38.44 6.74
N PRO A 36 6.38 -38.53 6.92
CA PRO A 36 6.94 -39.07 8.15
C PRO A 36 6.64 -38.12 9.32
N ALA A 37 5.74 -38.52 10.22
CA ALA A 37 5.35 -37.74 11.40
C ALA A 37 6.55 -37.20 12.20
N GLU A 38 7.69 -37.91 12.16
CA GLU A 38 8.91 -37.56 12.88
C GLU A 38 9.55 -36.22 12.47
N VAL A 39 9.57 -35.88 11.18
CA VAL A 39 10.22 -34.61 10.73
C VAL A 39 9.34 -33.42 11.10
N TYR A 40 8.04 -33.59 10.93
CA TYR A 40 7.02 -32.62 11.29
C TYR A 40 6.99 -32.32 12.79
N ASP A 41 6.99 -33.36 13.64
CA ASP A 41 7.00 -33.21 15.09
C ASP A 41 8.29 -32.53 15.58
N LYS A 42 9.44 -32.83 14.94
CA LYS A 42 10.72 -32.16 15.23
C LYS A 42 10.69 -30.67 14.89
N ILE A 43 10.11 -30.31 13.74
CA ILE A 43 9.97 -28.90 13.33
C ILE A 43 9.08 -28.17 14.34
N LEU A 44 7.89 -28.70 14.65
CA LEU A 44 6.97 -28.06 15.58
C LEU A 44 7.52 -27.96 17.00
N HIS A 45 8.26 -28.97 17.44
CA HIS A 45 8.99 -28.91 18.71
C HIS A 45 9.93 -27.70 18.72
N LYS A 46 10.72 -27.49 17.66
CA LYS A 46 11.63 -26.33 17.57
C LYS A 46 10.91 -24.98 17.44
N CYS A 47 9.66 -24.95 16.98
CA CYS A 47 8.82 -23.74 17.01
C CYS A 47 8.32 -23.35 18.40
N GLY A 48 8.38 -24.25 19.40
CA GLY A 48 8.10 -23.91 20.80
C GLY A 48 6.68 -23.43 21.09
N GLY A 49 5.70 -23.75 20.23
CA GLY A 49 4.33 -23.25 20.37
C GLY A 49 4.15 -21.76 20.02
N VAL A 50 5.14 -21.11 19.40
CA VAL A 50 5.07 -19.71 18.96
C VAL A 50 4.32 -19.61 17.63
N PRO A 51 3.14 -18.94 17.56
CA PRO A 51 2.32 -18.90 16.35
C PRO A 51 3.04 -18.34 15.12
N LEU A 52 3.82 -17.26 15.28
CA LEU A 52 4.60 -16.67 14.20
C LEU A 52 5.59 -17.70 13.61
N ALA A 53 6.36 -18.38 14.46
CA ALA A 53 7.32 -19.39 14.04
C ALA A 53 6.63 -20.52 13.25
N ILE A 54 5.49 -21.02 13.78
CA ILE A 54 4.70 -22.10 13.18
C ILE A 54 4.17 -21.69 11.80
N ILE A 55 3.56 -20.51 11.70
CA ILE A 55 2.96 -20.02 10.46
C ILE A 55 4.05 -19.75 9.41
N THR A 56 5.17 -19.14 9.79
CA THR A 56 6.28 -18.84 8.88
C THR A 56 6.93 -20.12 8.36
N ILE A 57 7.22 -21.10 9.23
CA ILE A 57 7.81 -22.36 8.77
C ILE A 57 6.83 -23.16 7.89
N ALA A 58 5.53 -23.16 8.21
CA ALA A 58 4.51 -23.80 7.37
C ALA A 58 4.47 -23.15 5.98
N SER A 59 4.47 -21.82 5.90
CA SER A 59 4.50 -21.07 4.64
C SER A 59 5.77 -21.33 3.82
N LEU A 60 6.93 -21.44 4.48
CA LEU A 60 8.20 -21.79 3.83
C LEU A 60 8.15 -23.21 3.21
N LEU A 61 7.58 -24.16 3.95
CA LEU A 61 7.52 -25.56 3.57
C LEU A 61 6.44 -25.85 2.53
N GLY A 62 5.33 -25.10 2.54
CA GLY A 62 4.24 -25.27 1.58
C GLY A 62 4.68 -25.11 0.12
N GLY A 63 5.69 -24.28 -0.16
CA GLY A 63 6.25 -24.15 -1.50
C GLY A 63 7.21 -25.28 -1.92
N LYS A 64 7.43 -26.31 -1.09
CA LYS A 64 8.51 -27.29 -1.28
C LYS A 64 7.99 -28.74 -1.21
N PRO A 65 8.52 -29.65 -2.05
CA PRO A 65 8.27 -31.08 -1.92
C PRO A 65 8.62 -31.60 -0.52
N VAL A 66 7.80 -32.52 0.00
CA VAL A 66 7.92 -33.08 1.36
C VAL A 66 9.29 -33.70 1.61
N GLU A 67 9.90 -34.28 0.58
CA GLU A 67 11.21 -34.95 0.66
C GLU A 67 12.33 -33.98 1.05
N LEU A 68 12.14 -32.67 0.81
CA LEU A 68 13.12 -31.63 1.14
C LEU A 68 12.97 -31.08 2.56
N TRP A 69 11.91 -31.42 3.29
CA TRP A 69 11.63 -30.82 4.60
C TRP A 69 12.71 -31.15 5.63
N SER A 70 13.26 -32.38 5.60
CA SER A 70 14.39 -32.77 6.44
C SER A 70 15.63 -31.92 6.16
N LYS A 71 15.90 -31.64 4.88
CA LYS A 71 17.00 -30.76 4.46
C LYS A 71 16.77 -29.33 4.94
N VAL A 72 15.55 -28.80 4.82
CA VAL A 72 15.21 -27.46 5.34
C VAL A 72 15.45 -27.41 6.85
N TYR A 73 14.95 -28.38 7.61
CA TYR A 73 15.17 -28.47 9.06
C TYR A 73 16.66 -28.42 9.42
N THR A 74 17.49 -29.24 8.77
CA THR A 74 18.94 -29.24 9.02
C THR A 74 19.63 -27.93 8.62
N SER A 75 19.10 -27.22 7.61
CA SER A 75 19.71 -25.99 7.09
C SER A 75 19.40 -24.76 7.95
N ILE A 76 18.32 -24.77 8.72
CA ILE A 76 17.97 -23.68 9.65
C ILE A 76 18.94 -23.62 10.84
N GLY A 77 19.56 -24.76 11.21
CA GLY A 77 20.57 -24.78 12.27
C GLY A 77 20.00 -24.58 13.68
N PHE A 78 18.93 -25.31 14.01
CA PHE A 78 18.24 -25.24 15.32
C PHE A 78 19.08 -25.63 16.55
N GLY A 79 20.33 -26.07 16.37
CA GLY A 79 21.22 -26.51 17.45
C GLY A 79 20.72 -27.76 18.19
N ASP A 80 21.59 -28.35 19.00
CA ASP A 80 21.30 -29.53 19.82
C ASP A 80 20.81 -29.18 21.24
N GLU A 81 20.82 -27.89 21.61
CA GLU A 81 20.42 -27.40 22.93
C GLU A 81 18.89 -27.30 23.09
N ASP A 82 18.45 -27.12 24.35
CA ASP A 82 17.05 -26.92 24.74
C ASP A 82 16.42 -25.74 23.96
N ASN A 83 15.09 -25.73 23.90
CA ASN A 83 14.34 -24.79 23.06
C ASN A 83 14.49 -23.34 23.55
N GLU A 84 15.35 -22.57 22.89
CA GLU A 84 15.31 -21.10 22.95
C GLU A 84 14.30 -20.59 21.92
N ASP A 85 13.03 -20.53 22.29
CA ASP A 85 11.91 -20.24 21.38
C ASP A 85 12.13 -18.96 20.56
N VAL A 86 12.70 -17.90 21.17
CA VAL A 86 13.00 -16.62 20.50
C VAL A 86 14.10 -16.78 19.44
N GLU A 87 15.19 -17.47 19.77
CA GLU A 87 16.32 -17.68 18.85
C GLU A 87 15.93 -18.63 17.72
N ASN A 88 15.18 -19.70 18.02
CA ASN A 88 14.63 -20.59 17.01
C ASN A 88 13.66 -19.85 16.08
N THR A 89 12.82 -18.96 16.62
CA THR A 89 11.96 -18.09 15.81
C THR A 89 12.82 -17.21 14.90
N ARG A 90 13.82 -16.51 15.44
CA ARG A 90 14.74 -15.66 14.66
C ARG A 90 15.39 -16.44 13.50
N LYS A 91 15.89 -17.66 13.77
CA LYS A 91 16.46 -18.54 12.74
C LYS A 91 15.46 -18.91 11.65
N ILE A 92 14.20 -19.23 12.03
CA ILE A 92 13.13 -19.53 11.06
C ILE A 92 12.83 -18.32 10.18
N LEU A 93 12.68 -17.13 10.77
CA LEU A 93 12.39 -15.90 10.04
C LEU A 93 13.53 -15.57 9.07
N LEU A 94 14.78 -15.67 9.55
CA LEU A 94 15.98 -15.37 8.76
C LEU A 94 16.16 -16.36 7.60
N PHE A 95 15.97 -17.66 7.85
CA PHE A 95 16.02 -18.67 6.79
C PHE A 95 14.94 -18.40 5.74
N SER A 96 13.74 -18.05 6.18
CA SER A 96 12.62 -17.75 5.29
C SER A 96 12.90 -16.48 4.46
N TYR A 97 13.57 -15.47 5.02
CA TYR A 97 14.07 -14.31 4.27
C TYR A 97 15.06 -14.73 3.19
N TYR A 98 16.06 -15.55 3.52
CA TYR A 98 17.08 -15.96 2.54
C TYR A 98 16.52 -16.84 1.42
N ASP A 99 15.43 -17.57 1.66
CA ASP A 99 14.70 -18.33 0.63
C ASP A 99 13.90 -17.43 -0.35
N LEU A 100 13.68 -16.14 -0.04
CA LEU A 100 12.97 -15.22 -0.93
C LEU A 100 13.76 -14.90 -2.22
N PRO A 101 13.06 -14.75 -3.36
CA PRO A 101 13.59 -14.09 -4.54
C PRO A 101 14.10 -12.67 -4.24
N CYS A 102 15.09 -12.20 -5.01
CA CYS A 102 15.73 -10.90 -4.77
C CYS A 102 14.77 -9.69 -4.87
N HIS A 103 13.77 -9.74 -5.75
CA HIS A 103 12.77 -8.68 -5.88
C HIS A 103 11.90 -8.57 -4.63
N LEU A 104 11.46 -9.71 -4.05
CA LEU A 104 10.71 -9.70 -2.79
C LEU A 104 11.56 -9.27 -1.59
N LYS A 105 12.83 -9.67 -1.54
CA LYS A 105 13.77 -9.17 -0.50
C LYS A 105 13.85 -7.65 -0.52
N THR A 106 13.97 -7.07 -1.72
CA THR A 106 14.05 -5.62 -1.89
C THR A 106 12.77 -4.93 -1.39
N CYS A 107 11.59 -5.45 -1.74
CA CYS A 107 10.30 -4.96 -1.27
C CYS A 107 10.13 -5.10 0.25
N LEU A 108 10.61 -6.20 0.83
CA LEU A 108 10.53 -6.48 2.26
C LEU A 108 11.47 -5.58 3.07
N LEU A 109 12.72 -5.40 2.63
CA LEU A 109 13.67 -4.48 3.26
C LEU A 109 13.16 -3.04 3.25
N TYR A 110 12.39 -2.66 2.23
CA TYR A 110 11.78 -1.33 2.16
C TYR A 110 10.79 -1.06 3.29
N LEU A 111 10.22 -2.09 3.93
CA LEU A 111 9.30 -1.91 5.05
C LEU A 111 9.99 -1.40 6.33
N SER A 112 11.33 -1.40 6.39
CA SER A 112 12.08 -0.84 7.51
C SER A 112 11.88 0.68 7.69
N ILE A 113 11.25 1.35 6.73
CA ILE A 113 10.90 2.78 6.80
C ILE A 113 9.77 3.07 7.81
N TYR A 114 8.95 2.06 8.14
CA TYR A 114 7.77 2.22 8.98
C TYR A 114 8.09 1.88 10.44
N PRO A 115 7.49 2.59 11.41
CA PRO A 115 7.62 2.26 12.82
C PRO A 115 6.84 0.99 13.18
N GLU A 116 7.03 0.50 14.40
CA GLU A 116 6.27 -0.63 14.98
C GLU A 116 4.75 -0.36 14.94
N ASP A 117 3.96 -1.43 14.78
CA ASP A 117 2.48 -1.42 14.70
C ASP A 117 1.83 -0.56 13.58
N HIS A 118 2.64 0.09 12.74
CA HIS A 118 2.14 0.98 11.70
C HIS A 118 1.28 0.22 10.67
N LEU A 119 0.08 0.74 10.41
CA LEU A 119 -0.78 0.25 9.33
C LEU A 119 -0.25 0.79 7.99
N ILE A 120 0.22 -0.12 7.13
CA ILE A 120 0.76 0.23 5.83
C ILE A 120 -0.33 0.00 4.78
N GLU A 121 -0.78 1.08 4.15
CA GLU A 121 -1.80 1.03 3.09
C GLU A 121 -1.22 0.37 1.82
N LYS A 122 -1.97 -0.59 1.26
CA LYS A 122 -1.48 -1.49 0.21
C LYS A 122 -1.12 -0.75 -1.08
N ASP A 123 -2.02 0.11 -1.57
CA ASP A 123 -1.86 0.73 -2.89
C ASP A 123 -0.73 1.77 -2.82
N SER A 124 -0.66 2.56 -1.74
CA SER A 124 0.47 3.46 -1.45
C SER A 124 1.81 2.73 -1.41
N LEU A 125 1.89 1.57 -0.75
CA LEU A 125 3.11 0.77 -0.68
C LEU A 125 3.56 0.27 -2.06
N ILE A 126 2.63 -0.27 -2.84
CA ILE A 126 2.91 -0.77 -4.19
C ILE A 126 3.41 0.38 -5.08
N TRP A 127 2.76 1.54 -5.03
CA TRP A 127 3.20 2.69 -5.81
C TRP A 127 4.58 3.21 -5.41
N LYS A 128 4.95 3.13 -4.12
CA LYS A 128 6.33 3.42 -3.68
C LYS A 128 7.32 2.43 -4.29
N TRP A 129 7.02 1.12 -4.30
CA TRP A 129 7.87 0.12 -4.97
C TRP A 129 8.02 0.37 -6.47
N VAL A 130 6.94 0.78 -7.14
CA VAL A 130 6.95 1.17 -8.56
C VAL A 130 7.84 2.41 -8.77
N ALA A 131 7.70 3.44 -7.94
CA ALA A 131 8.47 4.67 -8.03
C ALA A 131 9.97 4.46 -7.73
N GLU A 132 10.29 3.57 -6.80
CA GLU A 132 11.66 3.12 -6.53
C GLU A 132 12.27 2.36 -7.72
N GLY A 133 11.42 1.66 -8.49
CA GLY A 133 11.82 0.77 -9.58
C GLY A 133 12.15 -0.63 -9.11
N PHE A 134 11.48 -1.13 -8.07
CA PHE A 134 11.62 -2.51 -7.58
C PHE A 134 10.83 -3.51 -8.41
N ILE A 135 9.76 -3.04 -9.04
CA ILE A 135 8.88 -3.86 -9.87
C ILE A 135 9.52 -4.08 -11.24
N GLN A 136 9.65 -5.34 -11.64
CA GLN A 136 10.19 -5.72 -12.95
C GLN A 136 9.08 -5.66 -14.00
N GLU A 137 9.31 -4.98 -15.11
CA GLU A 137 8.33 -4.86 -16.19
C GLU A 137 8.08 -6.21 -16.87
N GLU A 138 6.81 -6.63 -16.92
CA GLU A 138 6.36 -7.79 -17.70
C GLU A 138 5.53 -7.30 -18.90
N PRO A 139 5.75 -7.83 -20.13
CA PRO A 139 4.99 -7.42 -21.29
C PRO A 139 3.49 -7.65 -21.12
N GLY A 140 2.71 -6.57 -21.20
CA GLY A 140 1.24 -6.62 -21.17
C GLY A 140 0.60 -6.68 -19.77
N VAL A 141 1.39 -6.58 -18.69
CA VAL A 141 0.90 -6.54 -17.30
C VAL A 141 1.19 -5.17 -16.70
N GLY A 142 0.24 -4.59 -15.98
CA GLY A 142 0.43 -3.30 -15.32
C GLY A 142 1.46 -3.37 -14.19
N LEU A 143 2.26 -2.32 -13.99
CA LEU A 143 3.24 -2.26 -12.89
C LEU A 143 2.59 -2.45 -11.51
N PHE A 144 1.39 -1.89 -11.33
CA PHE A 144 0.64 -2.08 -10.10
C PHE A 144 0.24 -3.54 -9.87
N GLU A 145 -0.25 -4.22 -10.91
CA GLU A 145 -0.66 -5.64 -10.83
C GLU A 145 0.53 -6.55 -10.46
N ILE A 146 1.73 -6.27 -11.00
CA ILE A 146 2.95 -7.00 -10.63
C ILE A 146 3.32 -6.71 -9.17
N GLY A 147 3.22 -5.45 -8.74
CA GLY A 147 3.45 -5.07 -7.34
C GLY A 147 2.44 -5.72 -6.39
N GLU A 148 1.19 -5.87 -6.79
CA GLU A 148 0.16 -6.57 -6.03
C GLU A 148 0.47 -8.07 -5.92
N ARG A 149 1.00 -8.71 -6.97
CA ARG A 149 1.52 -10.09 -6.87
C ARG A 149 2.64 -10.19 -5.84
N TYR A 150 3.60 -9.25 -5.85
CA TYR A 150 4.70 -9.24 -4.87
C TYR A 150 4.19 -9.07 -3.44
N PHE A 151 3.22 -8.16 -3.23
CA PHE A 151 2.56 -7.98 -1.94
C PHE A 151 1.89 -9.27 -1.47
N ASN A 152 1.09 -9.90 -2.33
CA ASN A 152 0.39 -11.14 -2.02
C ASN A 152 1.37 -12.31 -1.76
N GLU A 153 2.49 -12.38 -2.47
CA GLU A 153 3.54 -13.37 -2.19
C GLU A 153 4.16 -13.18 -0.79
N LEU A 154 4.40 -11.95 -0.35
CA LEU A 154 4.88 -11.67 1.00
C LEU A 154 3.84 -12.05 2.07
N VAL A 155 2.54 -11.79 1.82
CA VAL A 155 1.43 -12.25 2.68
C VAL A 155 1.38 -13.77 2.74
N ASN A 156 1.51 -14.45 1.59
CA ASN A 156 1.48 -15.91 1.48
C ASN A 156 2.69 -16.56 2.16
N LYS A 157 3.83 -15.86 2.20
CA LYS A 157 5.02 -16.29 2.94
C LYS A 157 5.01 -15.89 4.42
N SER A 158 3.94 -15.24 4.88
CA SER A 158 3.76 -14.78 6.27
C SER A 158 4.84 -13.79 6.73
N MET A 159 5.43 -13.08 5.77
CA MET A 159 6.42 -12.03 6.04
C MET A 159 5.76 -10.72 6.45
N ILE A 160 4.54 -10.50 5.97
CA ILE A 160 3.67 -9.39 6.33
C ILE A 160 2.27 -9.93 6.67
N MET A 161 1.59 -9.25 7.57
CA MET A 161 0.26 -9.60 8.04
C MET A 161 -0.77 -8.77 7.28
N PRO A 162 -1.67 -9.38 6.50
CA PRO A 162 -2.70 -8.63 5.81
C PRO A 162 -3.68 -8.02 6.82
N VAL A 163 -4.14 -6.82 6.52
CA VAL A 163 -5.20 -6.15 7.26
C VAL A 163 -6.41 -6.05 6.33
N GLU A 164 -7.48 -6.72 6.74
CA GLU A 164 -8.80 -6.58 6.16
C GLU A 164 -9.54 -5.53 6.97
N GLU A 165 -9.48 -4.28 6.53
CA GLU A 165 -10.23 -3.22 7.20
C GLU A 165 -11.61 -3.09 6.56
N ALA A 166 -12.65 -3.19 7.39
CA ALA A 166 -13.99 -2.74 7.03
C ALA A 166 -13.98 -1.22 7.02
N LEU A 167 -13.52 -0.63 5.91
CA LEU A 167 -13.60 0.81 5.73
C LEU A 167 -15.07 1.24 5.77
N TYR A 168 -15.42 2.11 6.72
CA TYR A 168 -16.70 2.83 6.79
C TYR A 168 -16.76 3.92 5.70
N LEU A 169 -16.44 3.58 4.46
CA LEU A 169 -16.52 4.49 3.32
C LEU A 169 -17.88 4.34 2.64
N GLY A 170 -18.94 4.60 3.40
CA GLY A 170 -20.33 4.38 2.99
C GLY A 170 -21.07 3.31 3.79
N MET A 171 -22.38 3.16 3.53
CA MET A 171 -23.31 2.33 4.32
C MET A 171 -23.19 0.81 4.12
N GLU A 172 -22.19 0.29 3.40
CA GLU A 172 -22.01 -1.15 3.17
C GLU A 172 -20.57 -1.61 3.43
N MET A 173 -20.44 -2.72 4.18
CA MET A 173 -19.16 -3.36 4.47
C MET A 173 -18.63 -4.08 3.22
N HIS A 174 -17.48 -3.65 2.70
CA HIS A 174 -16.66 -4.49 1.82
C HIS A 174 -15.96 -5.56 2.66
N VAL A 175 -16.68 -6.63 3.00
CA VAL A 175 -16.14 -7.77 3.74
C VAL A 175 -15.10 -8.50 2.88
N GLY A 176 -13.83 -8.54 3.32
CA GLY A 176 -12.79 -9.43 2.78
C GLY A 176 -11.76 -8.81 1.83
N ALA A 177 -11.76 -7.48 1.60
CA ALA A 177 -10.71 -6.83 0.82
C ALA A 177 -9.49 -6.51 1.69
N ILE A 178 -8.29 -6.92 1.25
CA ILE A 178 -7.03 -6.55 1.91
C ILE A 178 -6.70 -5.10 1.56
N THR A 179 -6.86 -4.21 2.54
CA THR A 179 -6.65 -2.75 2.40
C THR A 179 -5.21 -2.35 2.72
N GLY A 180 -4.50 -3.19 3.48
CA GLY A 180 -3.12 -2.91 3.89
C GLY A 180 -2.44 -4.11 4.55
N CYS A 181 -1.32 -3.84 5.21
CA CYS A 181 -0.62 -4.81 6.02
C CYS A 181 0.02 -4.19 7.28
N ARG A 182 0.37 -5.05 8.23
CA ARG A 182 1.32 -4.76 9.31
C ARG A 182 2.51 -5.72 9.22
N VAL A 183 3.64 -5.34 9.79
CA VAL A 183 4.80 -6.22 9.96
C VAL A 183 4.84 -6.63 11.43
N HIS A 184 4.96 -7.92 11.71
CA HIS A 184 5.11 -8.40 13.08
C HIS A 184 6.43 -7.88 13.68
N ASP A 185 6.47 -7.49 14.96
CA ASP A 185 7.64 -6.86 15.59
C ASP A 185 8.96 -7.63 15.40
N MET A 186 8.98 -8.95 15.63
CA MET A 186 10.17 -9.77 15.39
C MET A 186 10.61 -9.80 13.92
N MET A 187 9.66 -9.72 12.99
CA MET A 187 9.94 -9.60 11.55
C MET A 187 10.51 -8.21 11.23
N LEU A 188 9.93 -7.16 11.83
CA LEU A 188 10.38 -5.78 11.63
C LEU A 188 11.79 -5.57 12.20
N ASP A 189 12.08 -6.07 13.40
CA ASP A 189 13.42 -6.08 14.02
C ASP A 189 14.45 -6.71 13.07
N MET A 190 14.15 -7.91 12.57
CA MET A 190 15.00 -8.61 11.60
C MET A 190 15.22 -7.79 10.31
N ILE A 191 14.14 -7.23 9.74
CA ILE A 191 14.20 -6.41 8.53
C ILE A 191 15.07 -5.16 8.77
N CYS A 192 14.94 -4.51 9.92
CA CYS A 192 15.72 -3.34 10.31
C CYS A 192 17.21 -3.68 10.46
N VAL A 193 17.56 -4.81 11.08
CA VAL A 193 18.95 -5.28 11.18
C VAL A 193 19.54 -5.53 9.79
N LEU A 194 18.86 -6.30 8.94
CA LEU A 194 19.31 -6.60 7.58
C LEU A 194 19.44 -5.34 6.72
N SER A 195 18.48 -4.42 6.82
CA SER A 195 18.49 -3.14 6.10
C SER A 195 19.70 -2.28 6.50
N LYS A 196 20.04 -2.23 7.78
CA LYS A 196 21.23 -1.53 8.29
C LYS A 196 22.53 -2.16 7.80
N GLU A 197 22.64 -3.49 7.83
CA GLU A 197 23.82 -4.23 7.34
C GLU A 197 24.06 -4.00 5.84
N GLU A 198 22.98 -3.99 5.04
CA GLU A 198 23.04 -3.75 3.59
C GLU A 198 23.11 -2.26 3.22
N LYS A 199 23.05 -1.34 4.20
CA LYS A 199 22.91 0.11 3.98
C LYS A 199 21.76 0.46 3.03
N PHE A 200 20.64 -0.23 3.21
CA PHE A 200 19.50 -0.18 2.32
C PHE A 200 18.59 1.04 2.58
N VAL A 201 18.27 1.29 3.85
CA VAL A 201 17.52 2.45 4.36
C VAL A 201 18.23 2.97 5.62
N THR A 202 18.34 4.29 5.72
CA THR A 202 18.75 4.97 6.94
C THR A 202 17.52 5.57 7.61
N VAL A 203 17.19 5.05 8.80
CA VAL A 203 16.09 5.56 9.63
C VAL A 203 16.69 6.52 10.65
N LEU A 204 16.20 7.76 10.65
CA LEU A 204 16.58 8.78 11.61
C LEU A 204 15.50 8.82 12.70
N ASP A 205 15.89 8.40 13.90
CA ASP A 205 15.08 8.42 15.13
C ASP A 205 15.73 9.34 16.18
N THR A 206 14.91 9.79 17.12
CA THR A 206 15.06 10.79 18.18
C THR A 206 16.36 10.80 18.99
N ASP A 207 17.17 9.74 18.99
CA ASP A 207 18.31 9.59 19.91
C ASP A 207 19.70 9.84 19.29
N GLU A 208 19.80 10.00 17.96
CA GLU A 208 21.10 10.14 17.29
C GLU A 208 21.35 11.55 16.73
N GLN A 209 22.48 12.17 17.14
CA GLN A 209 22.95 13.43 16.57
C GLN A 209 23.46 13.21 15.13
N TYR A 210 22.55 13.24 14.16
CA TYR A 210 22.95 13.15 12.75
C TYR A 210 23.48 14.48 12.24
N THR A 211 24.80 14.53 12.03
CA THR A 211 25.41 15.54 11.17
C THR A 211 25.40 15.01 9.74
N THR A 212 24.72 15.70 8.83
CA THR A 212 24.48 15.25 7.44
C THR A 212 25.72 15.31 6.55
N SER A 213 26.93 15.41 7.12
CA SER A 213 28.17 15.62 6.36
C SER A 213 28.60 14.43 5.50
N HIS A 214 28.06 13.22 5.72
CA HIS A 214 28.46 12.00 5.01
C HIS A 214 27.33 11.03 4.62
N CYS A 215 26.09 11.51 4.49
CA CYS A 215 24.97 10.63 4.12
C CYS A 215 24.96 10.35 2.61
N ASN A 216 25.64 9.27 2.20
CA ASN A 216 25.55 8.68 0.86
C ASN A 216 24.38 7.68 0.75
N ASP A 217 23.42 7.74 1.67
CA ASP A 217 22.39 6.73 1.78
C ASP A 217 21.33 6.93 0.69
N ARG A 218 20.92 5.81 0.09
CA ARG A 218 20.00 5.84 -1.05
C ARG A 218 18.57 6.14 -0.65
N ARG A 219 18.18 5.87 0.61
CA ARG A 219 16.82 6.01 1.14
C ARG A 219 16.85 6.50 2.57
N LEU A 220 16.08 7.55 2.82
CA LEU A 220 15.97 8.19 4.11
C LEU A 220 14.54 8.07 4.62
N ALA A 221 14.40 7.61 5.86
CA ALA A 221 13.17 7.64 6.62
C ALA A 221 13.37 8.50 7.87
N VAL A 222 12.49 9.46 8.11
CA VAL A 222 12.55 10.35 9.28
C VAL A 222 11.32 10.08 10.13
N GLN A 223 11.54 9.60 11.35
CA GLN A 223 10.50 9.27 12.30
C GLN A 223 10.61 10.22 13.51
N TYR A 224 9.60 11.06 13.74
CA TYR A 224 9.39 11.83 14.99
C TYR A 224 10.55 12.74 15.48
N ILE A 225 11.33 13.37 14.60
CA ILE A 225 12.45 14.23 15.06
C ILE A 225 11.98 15.67 15.38
N VAL A 226 12.37 16.16 16.57
CA VAL A 226 12.08 17.51 17.11
C VAL A 226 13.14 18.57 16.70
N ARG A 227 14.10 18.23 15.82
CA ARG A 227 15.17 19.13 15.35
C ARG A 227 15.26 19.23 13.82
N PRO A 228 15.51 20.44 13.27
CA PRO A 228 15.72 20.60 11.83
C PRO A 228 16.93 19.82 11.33
N LEU A 229 16.75 19.08 10.25
CA LEU A 229 17.82 18.48 9.46
C LEU A 229 18.56 19.60 8.71
N ALA A 230 19.64 20.10 9.30
CA ALA A 230 20.51 21.04 8.62
C ALA A 230 21.42 20.28 7.65
N SER A 231 21.35 20.63 6.36
CA SER A 231 22.30 20.15 5.33
C SER A 231 22.87 21.32 4.54
N THR A 232 24.19 21.37 4.44
CA THR A 232 24.94 22.35 3.63
C THR A 232 25.45 21.76 2.30
N SER A 233 25.25 20.45 2.08
CA SER A 233 25.71 19.70 0.91
C SER A 233 24.57 19.06 0.12
N THR A 234 24.83 18.71 -1.14
CA THR A 234 23.89 17.96 -1.98
C THR A 234 23.74 16.52 -1.48
N LEU A 235 22.51 16.04 -1.48
CA LEU A 235 22.11 14.70 -1.04
C LEU A 235 21.83 13.81 -2.26
N GLN A 236 22.44 12.63 -2.29
CA GLN A 236 22.21 11.63 -3.35
C GLN A 236 21.02 10.69 -3.07
N ALA A 237 20.22 11.00 -2.05
CA ALA A 237 19.07 10.20 -1.66
C ALA A 237 18.05 10.11 -2.81
N ARG A 238 17.54 8.90 -3.04
CA ARG A 238 16.50 8.59 -4.02
C ARG A 238 15.11 8.54 -3.40
N SER A 239 15.03 8.35 -2.09
CA SER A 239 13.77 8.40 -1.35
C SER A 239 13.94 9.20 -0.07
N LEU A 240 12.95 10.02 0.23
CA LEU A 240 12.77 10.71 1.50
C LEU A 240 11.32 10.48 1.94
N ILE A 241 11.16 9.76 3.04
CA ILE A 241 9.87 9.54 3.70
C ILE A 241 9.99 10.16 5.08
N ALA A 242 9.05 11.03 5.44
CA ALA A 242 9.12 11.71 6.71
C ALA A 242 7.74 11.89 7.33
N LEU A 243 7.66 11.56 8.62
CA LEU A 243 6.56 11.90 9.51
C LEU A 243 6.96 13.13 10.32
N CYS A 244 6.92 14.32 9.69
CA CYS A 244 7.34 15.57 10.31
C CYS A 244 6.80 16.81 9.58
N ASN A 245 6.92 17.97 10.20
CA ASN A 245 6.67 19.25 9.54
C ASN A 245 7.74 19.51 8.46
N ILE A 246 7.37 20.15 7.35
CA ILE A 246 8.30 20.42 6.23
C ILE A 246 9.49 21.29 6.64
N GLU A 247 9.29 22.20 7.58
CA GLU A 247 10.31 23.13 8.10
C GLU A 247 11.47 22.40 8.78
N MET A 248 11.26 21.12 9.14
CA MET A 248 12.26 20.28 9.78
C MET A 248 13.15 19.57 8.76
N LEU A 249 12.80 19.62 7.47
CA LEU A 249 13.55 18.98 6.40
C LEU A 249 14.58 19.93 5.80
N PRO A 250 15.68 19.40 5.25
CA PRO A 250 16.57 20.24 4.46
C PRO A 250 15.83 20.74 3.21
N SER A 251 16.27 21.87 2.68
CA SER A 251 15.71 22.41 1.43
C SER A 251 15.63 21.32 0.35
N LEU A 252 14.50 21.24 -0.35
CA LEU A 252 14.32 20.31 -1.47
C LEU A 252 15.35 20.53 -2.58
N SER A 253 15.94 21.73 -2.68
CA SER A 253 17.04 22.02 -3.60
C SER A 253 18.32 21.22 -3.33
N CYS A 254 18.45 20.61 -2.16
CA CYS A 254 19.60 19.76 -1.83
C CYS A 254 19.51 18.38 -2.49
N PHE A 255 18.35 17.96 -2.99
CA PHE A 255 18.16 16.62 -3.56
C PHE A 255 18.24 16.65 -5.09
N GLU A 256 19.19 15.92 -5.65
CA GLU A 256 19.39 15.85 -7.11
C GLU A 256 18.76 14.61 -7.76
N ALA A 257 18.62 13.52 -7.00
CA ALA A 257 18.25 12.20 -7.52
C ALA A 257 16.94 11.63 -6.96
N LEU A 258 16.13 12.47 -6.30
CA LEU A 258 14.94 12.04 -5.59
C LEU A 258 13.88 11.48 -6.55
N ARG A 259 13.37 10.29 -6.23
CA ARG A 259 12.29 9.57 -6.92
C ARG A 259 11.04 9.49 -6.07
N VAL A 260 11.19 9.32 -4.76
CA VAL A 260 10.08 9.24 -3.80
C VAL A 260 10.23 10.35 -2.77
N LEU A 261 9.22 11.20 -2.67
CA LEU A 261 9.04 12.17 -1.61
C LEU A 261 7.67 11.92 -0.99
N ALA A 262 7.65 11.44 0.25
CA ALA A 262 6.42 11.22 1.00
C ALA A 262 6.51 11.93 2.34
N LEU A 263 5.79 13.04 2.46
CA LEU A 263 5.72 13.86 3.66
C LEU A 263 4.32 13.74 4.25
N GLU A 264 4.26 13.41 5.53
CA GLU A 264 3.02 13.33 6.26
C GLU A 264 3.19 14.10 7.57
N GLY A 265 2.43 15.19 7.67
CA GLY A 265 2.48 16.09 8.81
C GLY A 265 1.67 15.56 9.99
N PRO A 266 1.97 15.99 11.22
CA PRO A 266 1.09 15.76 12.35
C PRO A 266 -0.26 16.43 12.09
N TYR A 267 -1.35 15.78 12.49
CA TYR A 267 -2.68 16.39 12.49
C TYR A 267 -2.62 17.76 13.21
N ASP A 268 -3.23 18.79 12.61
CA ASP A 268 -3.28 20.18 13.09
C ASP A 268 -2.00 21.05 12.91
N SER A 269 -1.11 20.75 11.96
CA SER A 269 -0.10 21.73 11.56
C SER A 269 -0.77 22.95 10.91
N HIS A 270 -0.65 24.14 11.51
CA HIS A 270 -1.26 25.38 11.02
C HIS A 270 -0.24 26.35 10.39
N HIS A 271 0.82 25.79 9.79
CA HIS A 271 1.88 26.56 9.19
C HIS A 271 1.88 26.33 7.68
N PRO A 272 1.63 27.37 6.86
CA PRO A 272 1.60 27.22 5.43
C PRO A 272 2.96 26.73 4.92
N SER A 273 2.97 25.51 4.43
CA SER A 273 4.18 24.86 3.91
C SER A 273 4.43 25.32 2.47
N HIS A 274 5.55 25.96 2.21
CA HIS A 274 5.94 26.35 0.85
C HIS A 274 6.76 25.23 0.18
N LEU A 275 6.27 24.72 -0.94
CA LEU A 275 6.93 23.68 -1.76
C LEU A 275 7.97 24.27 -2.71
N GLU A 276 8.76 25.23 -2.23
CA GLU A 276 9.82 25.81 -3.04
C GLU A 276 10.76 24.69 -3.54
N HIS A 277 11.19 24.81 -4.80
CA HIS A 277 12.12 23.87 -5.43
C HIS A 277 11.59 22.47 -5.74
N VAL A 278 10.34 22.11 -5.41
CA VAL A 278 9.79 20.79 -5.77
C VAL A 278 9.87 20.52 -7.28
N GLY A 279 9.65 21.55 -8.11
CA GLY A 279 9.76 21.45 -9.57
C GLY A 279 11.20 21.22 -10.09
N LYS A 280 12.23 21.36 -9.25
CA LYS A 280 13.62 21.01 -9.60
C LYS A 280 13.90 19.51 -9.45
N LEU A 281 13.03 18.75 -8.80
CA LEU A 281 13.18 17.31 -8.58
C LEU A 281 12.82 16.52 -9.84
N VAL A 282 13.56 16.72 -10.92
CA VAL A 282 13.22 16.20 -12.26
C VAL A 282 13.15 14.68 -12.37
N HIS A 283 13.65 13.94 -11.37
CA HIS A 283 13.57 12.48 -11.29
C HIS A 283 12.42 11.96 -10.43
N LEU A 284 11.60 12.86 -9.88
CA LEU A 284 10.51 12.51 -8.97
C LEU A 284 9.44 11.69 -9.69
N ARG A 285 9.03 10.60 -9.04
CA ARG A 285 8.04 9.63 -9.50
C ARG A 285 6.87 9.50 -8.54
N HIS A 286 7.08 9.74 -7.25
CA HIS A 286 6.04 9.68 -6.23
C HIS A 286 6.16 10.93 -5.35
N LEU A 287 5.11 11.75 -5.36
CA LEU A 287 4.95 12.91 -4.48
C LEU A 287 3.70 12.68 -3.63
N LYS A 288 3.90 12.41 -2.34
CA LYS A 288 2.83 12.40 -1.33
C LYS A 288 3.09 13.53 -0.35
N LEU A 289 2.09 14.38 -0.17
CA LEU A 289 2.08 15.49 0.76
C LEU A 289 0.73 15.43 1.48
N SER A 290 0.68 14.85 2.67
CA SER A 290 -0.56 14.69 3.43
C SER A 290 -0.50 15.48 4.71
N SER A 291 -1.57 16.20 5.05
CA SER A 291 -1.67 16.93 6.32
C SER A 291 -0.52 17.94 6.52
N MET A 292 -0.12 18.66 5.46
CA MET A 292 1.02 19.60 5.48
C MET A 292 0.59 21.07 5.47
N ASP A 293 -0.72 21.34 5.50
CA ASP A 293 -1.32 22.69 5.38
C ASP A 293 -0.78 23.47 4.18
N ILE A 294 -0.67 22.79 3.03
CA ILE A 294 -0.27 23.42 1.77
C ILE A 294 -1.47 24.22 1.26
N GLY A 295 -1.29 25.53 1.06
CA GLY A 295 -2.32 26.39 0.46
C GLY A 295 -2.25 26.46 -1.07
N GLU A 296 -1.05 26.42 -1.64
CA GLU A 296 -0.83 26.54 -3.09
C GLU A 296 0.25 25.59 -3.59
N LEU A 297 0.05 25.07 -4.79
CA LEU A 297 0.96 24.15 -5.45
C LEU A 297 1.73 24.89 -6.57
N PRO A 298 3.08 24.85 -6.61
CA PRO A 298 3.83 25.57 -7.64
C PRO A 298 3.58 24.99 -9.04
N LYS A 299 3.38 25.88 -10.02
CA LYS A 299 3.14 25.52 -11.43
C LYS A 299 4.25 24.64 -12.03
N GLU A 300 5.46 24.70 -11.48
CA GLU A 300 6.62 23.91 -11.88
C GLU A 300 6.42 22.40 -11.67
N ILE A 301 5.42 21.96 -10.88
CA ILE A 301 5.08 20.53 -10.75
C ILE A 301 4.70 19.92 -12.10
N GLY A 302 4.09 20.69 -13.00
CA GLY A 302 3.82 20.23 -14.37
C GLY A 302 5.09 19.96 -15.21
N TYR A 303 6.29 20.25 -14.71
CA TYR A 303 7.56 19.90 -15.36
C TYR A 303 8.11 18.54 -14.93
N LEU A 304 7.51 17.89 -13.92
CA LEU A 304 7.92 16.59 -13.39
C LEU A 304 7.43 15.44 -14.29
N LYS A 305 7.99 15.32 -15.48
CA LYS A 305 7.51 14.40 -16.55
C LYS A 305 7.50 12.91 -16.19
N PHE A 306 8.22 12.50 -15.14
CA PHE A 306 8.26 11.12 -14.66
C PHE A 306 7.34 10.86 -13.47
N LEU A 307 6.55 11.86 -13.05
CA LEU A 307 5.66 11.72 -11.91
C LEU A 307 4.56 10.68 -12.23
N LEU A 308 4.49 9.65 -11.38
CA LEU A 308 3.52 8.57 -11.45
C LEU A 308 2.42 8.74 -10.40
N VAL A 309 2.78 9.25 -9.21
CA VAL A 309 1.82 9.47 -8.12
C VAL A 309 1.90 10.90 -7.63
N LEU A 310 0.74 11.54 -7.57
CA LEU A 310 0.53 12.82 -6.91
C LEU A 310 -0.59 12.64 -5.87
N ASP A 311 -0.20 12.60 -4.60
CA ASP A 311 -1.11 12.50 -3.47
C ASP A 311 -1.01 13.78 -2.64
N LEU A 312 -2.09 14.55 -2.64
CA LEU A 312 -2.25 15.83 -1.96
C LEU A 312 -3.40 15.78 -0.94
N GLY A 313 -3.86 14.57 -0.57
CA GLY A 313 -5.01 14.43 0.29
C GLY A 313 -4.81 15.12 1.65
N ARG A 314 -5.91 15.58 2.27
CA ARG A 314 -5.90 16.26 3.58
C ARG A 314 -5.03 17.53 3.60
N ASN A 315 -5.16 18.38 2.59
CA ASN A 315 -4.57 19.72 2.59
C ASN A 315 -5.61 20.78 2.23
N SER A 316 -5.35 22.01 2.66
CA SER A 316 -6.16 23.21 2.41
C SER A 316 -5.92 23.81 1.01
N ILE A 317 -5.58 22.99 0.01
CA ILE A 317 -5.32 23.45 -1.36
C ILE A 317 -6.66 23.73 -2.04
N SER A 318 -6.78 24.87 -2.72
CA SER A 318 -8.00 25.27 -3.44
C SER A 318 -7.94 25.04 -4.94
N GLU A 319 -6.75 25.00 -5.54
CA GLU A 319 -6.60 24.80 -6.98
C GLU A 319 -5.35 24.00 -7.36
N LEU A 320 -5.47 23.25 -8.47
CA LEU A 320 -4.34 22.59 -9.12
C LEU A 320 -3.87 23.42 -10.33
N PRO A 321 -2.55 23.66 -10.47
CA PRO A 321 -2.01 24.29 -11.67
C PRO A 321 -2.35 23.51 -12.94
N GLU A 322 -2.82 24.20 -13.98
CA GLU A 322 -3.15 23.59 -15.28
C GLU A 322 -2.00 22.81 -15.92
N SER A 323 -0.76 23.12 -15.53
CA SER A 323 0.43 22.42 -15.98
C SER A 323 0.43 20.93 -15.60
N ILE A 324 -0.30 20.53 -14.56
CA ILE A 324 -0.47 19.13 -14.14
C ILE A 324 -1.20 18.31 -15.22
N GLY A 325 -2.11 18.93 -15.98
CA GLY A 325 -2.80 18.28 -17.10
C GLY A 325 -1.86 17.81 -18.23
N ARG A 326 -0.57 18.15 -18.16
CA ARG A 326 0.48 17.70 -19.10
C ARG A 326 1.26 16.48 -18.60
N LEU A 327 1.02 16.01 -17.38
CA LEU A 327 1.70 14.87 -16.77
C LEU A 327 1.13 13.55 -17.33
N SER A 328 1.48 13.24 -18.57
CA SER A 328 0.94 12.07 -19.29
C SER A 328 1.33 10.71 -18.71
N GLN A 329 2.26 10.66 -17.75
CA GLN A 329 2.66 9.44 -17.05
C GLN A 329 1.98 9.26 -15.69
N LEU A 330 1.17 10.24 -15.25
CA LEU A 330 0.52 10.17 -13.95
C LEU A 330 -0.44 8.98 -13.91
N LYS A 331 -0.27 8.13 -12.90
CA LYS A 331 -1.01 6.89 -12.65
C LYS A 331 -1.95 6.99 -11.46
N CYS A 332 -1.60 7.75 -10.44
CA CYS A 332 -2.43 7.95 -9.26
C CYS A 332 -2.53 9.45 -8.96
N LEU A 333 -3.76 9.95 -8.84
CA LEU A 333 -4.06 11.30 -8.38
C LEU A 333 -5.01 11.20 -7.19
N ASN A 334 -4.55 11.66 -6.03
CA ASN A 334 -5.37 11.79 -4.85
C ASN A 334 -5.47 13.26 -4.42
N ILE A 335 -6.69 13.79 -4.49
CA ILE A 335 -7.08 15.11 -3.99
C ILE A 335 -8.30 15.02 -3.07
N CYS A 336 -8.50 13.84 -2.46
CA CYS A 336 -9.54 13.62 -1.47
C CYS A 336 -9.30 14.47 -0.22
N GLU A 337 -10.38 14.94 0.44
CA GLU A 337 -10.29 15.78 1.64
C GLU A 337 -9.46 17.07 1.37
N THR A 338 -9.68 17.69 0.21
CA THR A 338 -9.15 19.01 -0.17
C THR A 338 -10.28 19.91 -0.66
N ASP A 339 -10.03 21.21 -0.82
CA ASP A 339 -10.98 22.19 -1.38
C ASP A 339 -10.87 22.30 -2.91
N ILE A 340 -10.16 21.38 -3.57
CA ILE A 340 -9.92 21.39 -5.02
C ILE A 340 -11.20 21.00 -5.76
N GLU A 341 -11.69 21.91 -6.60
CA GLU A 341 -12.68 21.58 -7.62
C GLU A 341 -12.09 20.66 -8.68
N VAL A 342 -12.90 19.74 -9.21
CA VAL A 342 -12.44 18.79 -10.24
C VAL A 342 -11.91 19.55 -11.46
N PRO A 343 -10.62 19.41 -11.82
CA PRO A 343 -10.06 20.21 -12.90
C PRO A 343 -10.65 19.82 -14.26
N TYR A 344 -11.01 20.81 -15.08
CA TYR A 344 -11.55 20.58 -16.43
C TYR A 344 -10.60 19.78 -17.34
N TRP A 345 -9.30 19.78 -17.04
CA TRP A 345 -8.27 19.06 -17.79
C TRP A 345 -8.03 17.63 -17.27
N ILE A 346 -8.79 17.14 -16.28
CA ILE A 346 -8.57 15.82 -15.67
C ILE A 346 -8.56 14.70 -16.72
N GLY A 347 -9.40 14.77 -17.75
CA GLY A 347 -9.47 13.77 -18.83
C GLY A 347 -8.24 13.77 -19.75
N ASN A 348 -7.32 14.73 -19.64
CA ASN A 348 -6.03 14.70 -20.33
C ASN A 348 -5.07 13.68 -19.70
N LEU A 349 -5.28 13.28 -18.44
CA LEU A 349 -4.47 12.30 -17.74
C LEU A 349 -4.82 10.86 -18.16
N THR A 350 -4.70 10.57 -19.46
CA THR A 350 -5.14 9.30 -20.07
C THR A 350 -4.45 8.04 -19.54
N SER A 351 -3.30 8.18 -18.87
CA SER A 351 -2.58 7.08 -18.21
C SER A 351 -3.06 6.79 -16.79
N LEU A 352 -4.00 7.57 -16.25
CA LEU A 352 -4.43 7.52 -14.86
C LEU A 352 -5.13 6.19 -14.56
N GLU A 353 -4.67 5.51 -13.52
CA GLU A 353 -5.17 4.22 -13.06
C GLU A 353 -5.96 4.36 -11.74
N GLU A 354 -5.63 5.34 -10.89
CA GLU A 354 -6.37 5.63 -9.66
C GLU A 354 -6.69 7.11 -9.55
N LEU A 355 -7.96 7.39 -9.20
CA LEU A 355 -8.47 8.74 -9.00
C LEU A 355 -9.26 8.80 -7.70
N SER A 356 -8.82 9.64 -6.77
CA SER A 356 -9.50 9.93 -5.51
C SER A 356 -9.85 11.41 -5.43
N LEU A 357 -11.13 11.71 -5.29
CA LEU A 357 -11.71 13.06 -5.31
C LEU A 357 -12.47 13.37 -4.02
N GLY A 358 -12.64 14.66 -3.75
CA GLY A 358 -13.56 15.18 -2.74
C GLY A 358 -15.02 15.21 -3.24
N GLU A 359 -15.69 16.34 -3.06
CA GLU A 359 -17.02 16.58 -3.62
C GLU A 359 -16.94 16.91 -5.12
N VAL A 360 -17.92 16.44 -5.89
CA VAL A 360 -18.01 16.64 -7.34
C VAL A 360 -19.38 17.23 -7.69
N ASP A 361 -19.40 18.51 -8.08
CA ASP A 361 -20.60 19.24 -8.51
C ASP A 361 -20.49 19.78 -9.96
N ASP A 362 -19.60 19.19 -10.78
CA ASP A 362 -19.42 19.57 -12.19
C ASP A 362 -19.84 18.44 -13.13
N ASP A 363 -20.92 18.64 -13.89
CA ASP A 363 -21.38 17.71 -14.92
C ASP A 363 -20.33 17.48 -16.03
N ASN A 364 -19.38 18.41 -16.25
CA ASN A 364 -18.32 18.19 -17.24
C ASN A 364 -17.38 17.05 -16.84
N PHE A 365 -17.19 16.83 -15.54
CA PHE A 365 -16.38 15.71 -15.02
C PHE A 365 -16.84 14.38 -15.62
N VAL A 366 -18.15 14.19 -15.76
CA VAL A 366 -18.72 13.00 -16.39
C VAL A 366 -18.11 12.75 -17.77
N THR A 367 -17.99 13.78 -18.60
CA THR A 367 -17.42 13.63 -19.95
C THR A 367 -15.92 13.39 -19.94
N GLU A 368 -15.21 14.00 -18.99
CA GLU A 368 -13.77 13.84 -18.81
C GLU A 368 -13.41 12.44 -18.27
N LEU A 369 -14.21 11.89 -17.35
CA LEU A 369 -14.06 10.53 -16.83
C LEU A 369 -14.05 9.49 -17.95
N GLY A 370 -14.90 9.68 -18.97
CA GLY A 370 -14.98 8.78 -20.12
C GLY A 370 -13.71 8.74 -20.98
N LYS A 371 -12.75 9.66 -20.78
CA LYS A 371 -11.44 9.66 -21.44
C LYS A 371 -10.39 8.86 -20.68
N LEU A 372 -10.62 8.56 -19.40
CA LEU A 372 -9.68 7.87 -18.51
C LEU A 372 -9.78 6.34 -18.67
N THR A 373 -9.47 5.81 -19.85
CA THR A 373 -9.69 4.39 -20.18
C THR A 373 -8.83 3.41 -19.38
N GLU A 374 -7.76 3.89 -18.76
CA GLU A 374 -6.83 3.11 -17.93
C GLU A 374 -7.24 3.04 -16.45
N LEU A 375 -8.30 3.75 -16.05
CA LEU A 375 -8.71 3.88 -14.66
C LEU A 375 -9.22 2.53 -14.10
N ARG A 376 -8.58 2.05 -13.03
CA ARG A 376 -8.97 0.85 -12.27
C ARG A 376 -9.74 1.17 -10.99
N LYS A 377 -9.51 2.33 -10.38
CA LYS A 377 -10.10 2.71 -9.09
C LYS A 377 -10.55 4.16 -9.12
N LEU A 378 -11.83 4.37 -8.80
CA LEU A 378 -12.42 5.68 -8.61
C LEU A 378 -12.98 5.75 -7.20
N TYR A 379 -12.53 6.75 -6.44
CA TYR A 379 -13.02 7.05 -5.11
C TYR A 379 -13.50 8.50 -5.03
N ILE A 380 -14.70 8.72 -4.49
CA ILE A 380 -15.29 10.03 -4.25
C ILE A 380 -15.76 10.06 -2.80
N SER A 381 -15.01 10.73 -1.93
CA SER A 381 -15.33 10.79 -0.49
C SER A 381 -16.53 11.69 -0.17
N GLY A 382 -16.82 12.66 -1.04
CA GLY A 382 -17.93 13.59 -0.90
C GLY A 382 -19.18 13.18 -1.67
N ILE A 383 -19.91 14.20 -2.13
CA ILE A 383 -21.13 14.04 -2.91
C ILE A 383 -20.79 14.06 -4.40
N LEU A 384 -21.32 13.12 -5.18
CA LEU A 384 -21.43 13.25 -6.63
C LEU A 384 -22.80 13.83 -6.96
N LYS A 385 -22.84 15.10 -7.39
CA LYS A 385 -24.08 15.79 -7.78
C LYS A 385 -24.20 15.82 -9.29
N LEU A 386 -25.28 15.22 -9.78
CA LEU A 386 -25.62 15.14 -11.21
C LEU A 386 -26.86 15.99 -11.45
N SER A 387 -26.71 17.06 -12.23
CA SER A 387 -27.71 18.12 -12.26
C SER A 387 -29.04 17.73 -12.94
N ASN A 388 -29.01 16.72 -13.82
CA ASN A 388 -30.16 16.30 -14.63
C ASN A 388 -29.99 14.87 -15.21
N ASP A 389 -31.02 14.36 -15.89
CA ASP A 389 -31.00 13.03 -16.53
C ASP A 389 -29.91 12.88 -17.61
N ARG A 390 -29.50 13.97 -18.28
CA ARG A 390 -28.39 13.93 -19.24
C ARG A 390 -27.06 13.68 -18.54
N ALA A 391 -26.82 14.31 -17.38
CA ALA A 391 -25.63 14.06 -16.58
C ALA A 391 -25.60 12.62 -16.04
N MET A 392 -26.75 12.10 -15.59
CA MET A 392 -26.88 10.70 -15.19
C MET A 392 -26.62 9.71 -16.32
N ASN A 393 -27.18 9.95 -17.51
CA ASN A 393 -26.94 9.10 -18.68
C ASN A 393 -25.48 9.21 -19.14
N GLY A 394 -24.92 10.42 -19.15
CA GLY A 394 -23.50 10.63 -19.44
C GLY A 394 -22.59 9.88 -18.47
N TRP A 395 -22.95 9.82 -17.18
CA TRP A 395 -22.19 9.08 -16.17
C TRP A 395 -22.15 7.59 -16.52
N ALA A 396 -23.30 7.01 -16.82
CA ALA A 396 -23.40 5.62 -17.23
C ALA A 396 -22.58 5.34 -18.51
N GLU A 397 -22.64 6.22 -19.50
CA GLU A 397 -21.87 6.10 -20.75
C GLU A 397 -20.37 6.22 -20.52
N SER A 398 -19.93 7.13 -19.64
CA SER A 398 -18.52 7.32 -19.32
C SER A 398 -17.95 6.15 -18.52
N VAL A 399 -18.67 5.67 -17.50
CA VAL A 399 -18.27 4.47 -16.75
C VAL A 399 -18.17 3.26 -17.69
N ALA A 400 -19.06 3.13 -18.67
CA ALA A 400 -18.98 2.05 -19.67
C ALA A 400 -17.73 2.14 -20.58
N LYS A 401 -17.12 3.32 -20.75
CA LYS A 401 -15.86 3.49 -21.51
C LYS A 401 -14.62 3.13 -20.69
N VAL A 402 -14.70 3.22 -19.36
CA VAL A 402 -13.61 2.90 -18.45
C VAL A 402 -13.53 1.38 -18.23
N SER A 403 -13.09 0.67 -19.27
CA SER A 403 -13.13 -0.80 -19.32
C SER A 403 -12.27 -1.53 -18.28
N LYS A 404 -11.29 -0.86 -17.67
CA LYS A 404 -10.39 -1.42 -16.65
C LYS A 404 -10.86 -1.19 -15.21
N ILE A 405 -12.02 -0.55 -15.02
CA ILE A 405 -12.51 -0.22 -13.67
C ILE A 405 -12.79 -1.49 -12.87
N GLN A 406 -12.23 -1.54 -11.66
CA GLN A 406 -12.37 -2.63 -10.71
C GLN A 406 -13.15 -2.18 -9.48
N VAL A 407 -12.94 -0.93 -9.05
CA VAL A 407 -13.56 -0.35 -7.86
C VAL A 407 -14.11 1.03 -8.20
N ILE A 408 -15.40 1.23 -7.91
CA ILE A 408 -16.04 2.55 -7.84
C ILE A 408 -16.63 2.67 -6.45
N ASP A 409 -16.12 3.61 -5.67
CA ASP A 409 -16.58 3.89 -4.32
C ASP A 409 -16.94 5.37 -4.22
N ILE A 410 -18.21 5.64 -3.88
CA ILE A 410 -18.79 6.98 -3.86
C ILE A 410 -19.66 7.07 -2.61
N SER A 411 -19.30 7.98 -1.70
CA SER A 411 -20.00 8.15 -0.42
C SER A 411 -21.49 8.48 -0.59
N LEU A 412 -21.81 9.41 -1.50
CA LEU A 412 -23.19 9.80 -1.78
C LEU A 412 -23.38 10.26 -3.23
N VAL A 413 -24.46 9.84 -3.87
CA VAL A 413 -24.88 10.33 -5.20
C VAL A 413 -26.20 11.07 -5.09
N LEU A 414 -26.27 12.31 -5.57
CA LEU A 414 -27.49 13.11 -5.66
C LEU A 414 -27.83 13.40 -7.13
N GLY A 415 -29.04 13.02 -7.55
CA GLY A 415 -29.61 13.37 -8.86
C GLY A 415 -30.90 14.17 -8.71
N CYS A 416 -31.10 15.21 -9.53
CA CYS A 416 -32.37 15.94 -9.56
C CYS A 416 -33.44 15.12 -10.32
N ARG A 417 -34.38 14.50 -9.61
CA ARG A 417 -35.63 14.01 -10.22
C ARG A 417 -36.58 15.16 -10.48
N ILE A 418 -36.80 15.51 -11.74
CA ILE A 418 -38.04 16.19 -12.13
C ILE A 418 -39.09 15.09 -12.23
N SER A 419 -40.09 15.16 -11.35
CA SER A 419 -41.24 14.26 -11.35
C SER A 419 -41.86 14.14 -12.74
N HIS A 420 -41.82 12.96 -13.36
CA HIS A 420 -42.97 12.33 -14.02
C HIS A 420 -42.68 10.84 -14.25
N HIS A 421 -43.76 10.06 -14.15
CA HIS A 421 -43.79 8.60 -14.13
C HIS A 421 -43.16 7.96 -15.39
N GLU A 422 -41.94 7.48 -15.28
CA GLU A 422 -41.42 6.34 -16.06
C GLU A 422 -40.55 5.49 -15.14
N GLU A 423 -40.64 4.16 -15.31
CA GLU A 423 -39.96 3.17 -14.48
C GLU A 423 -38.45 3.46 -14.42
N ASN A 424 -37.96 3.66 -13.20
CA ASN A 424 -36.57 3.95 -12.91
C ASN A 424 -35.70 2.75 -13.37
N PRO A 425 -34.80 2.88 -14.36
CA PRO A 425 -33.86 1.81 -14.71
C PRO A 425 -32.90 1.51 -13.55
N TRP A 426 -32.85 2.41 -12.57
CA TRP A 426 -31.97 2.43 -11.43
C TRP A 426 -32.69 2.13 -10.12
N GLU A 427 -33.54 1.11 -10.09
CA GLU A 427 -34.17 0.68 -8.85
C GLU A 427 -33.16 0.04 -7.89
N ARG A 428 -33.10 0.63 -6.70
CA ARG A 428 -32.35 0.16 -5.55
C ARG A 428 -33.06 -1.06 -4.95
N SER A 429 -32.82 -2.26 -5.49
CA SER A 429 -33.27 -3.51 -4.88
C SER A 429 -32.09 -4.19 -4.17
N GLY A 430 -31.99 -4.04 -2.84
CA GLY A 430 -30.96 -4.71 -2.03
C GLY A 430 -29.55 -4.11 -2.14
N GLY A 431 -29.42 -2.77 -2.16
CA GLY A 431 -28.12 -2.10 -1.98
C GLY A 431 -27.29 -1.88 -3.25
N LEU A 432 -27.33 -2.80 -4.22
CA LEU A 432 -26.62 -2.66 -5.49
C LEU A 432 -27.39 -1.85 -6.54
N TRP A 433 -26.70 -0.94 -7.24
CA TRP A 433 -27.16 -0.47 -8.55
C TRP A 433 -27.12 -1.66 -9.52
N LYS A 434 -28.29 -2.10 -10.01
CA LYS A 434 -28.35 -3.06 -11.11
C LYS A 434 -27.89 -2.36 -12.39
N PHE A 435 -26.62 -2.52 -12.72
CA PHE A 435 -26.14 -2.23 -14.07
C PHE A 435 -26.92 -3.09 -15.07
N PRO A 436 -27.30 -2.57 -16.25
CA PRO A 436 -27.81 -3.41 -17.32
C PRO A 436 -26.82 -4.55 -17.58
N ARG A 437 -27.29 -5.81 -17.52
CA ARG A 437 -26.51 -7.05 -17.76
C ARG A 437 -25.75 -7.06 -19.10
N ALA A 438 -25.94 -6.07 -19.97
CA ALA A 438 -25.29 -5.92 -21.26
C ALA A 438 -23.91 -5.22 -21.20
N CYS A 439 -23.50 -4.62 -20.07
CA CYS A 439 -22.25 -3.83 -20.00
C CYS A 439 -21.03 -4.58 -19.44
N PHE A 440 -21.15 -5.85 -19.04
CA PHE A 440 -20.03 -6.64 -18.51
C PHE A 440 -19.84 -7.94 -19.29
N PRO A 441 -18.72 -8.13 -20.01
CA PRO A 441 -18.24 -9.45 -20.36
C PRO A 441 -17.57 -10.09 -19.13
N GLN A 442 -18.29 -10.99 -18.45
CA GLN A 442 -17.78 -12.01 -17.51
C GLN A 442 -16.54 -11.65 -16.66
N ALA A 443 -16.75 -10.95 -15.53
CA ALA A 443 -15.88 -11.15 -14.38
C ALA A 443 -16.20 -12.53 -13.77
N ARG A 444 -15.20 -13.42 -13.71
CA ARG A 444 -15.35 -14.80 -13.26
C ARG A 444 -15.84 -14.86 -11.81
N HIS A 445 -16.95 -15.56 -11.62
CA HIS A 445 -17.33 -16.18 -10.36
C HIS A 445 -16.52 -17.47 -10.14
N GLU A 446 -15.69 -17.52 -9.10
CA GLU A 446 -15.38 -18.71 -8.30
C GLU A 446 -15.18 -18.13 -6.89
N PHE A 447 -16.06 -18.30 -5.89
CA PHE A 447 -16.51 -19.53 -5.25
C PHE A 447 -17.90 -19.34 -4.62
N SER A 448 -18.80 -20.30 -4.85
CA SER A 448 -19.50 -21.03 -3.79
C SER A 448 -20.57 -21.93 -4.40
N SER A 449 -20.41 -23.23 -4.22
CA SER A 449 -21.56 -24.10 -4.01
C SER A 449 -21.20 -25.05 -2.88
N THR A 450 -21.88 -24.80 -1.77
CA THR A 450 -22.01 -25.65 -0.60
C THR A 450 -22.58 -27.03 -0.94
N SER A 451 -22.17 -28.01 -0.15
CA SER A 451 -23.09 -28.93 0.54
C SER A 451 -22.50 -29.30 1.88
#